data_AF-A0A954P1W7-F1
#
_entry.id   AF-A0A954P1W7-F1
#
_cell.length_a   1.000
_cell.length_b   1.000
_cell.length_c   1.000
_cell.angle_alpha   90.00
_cell.angle_beta   90.00
_cell.angle_gamma   90.00
#
_symmetry.space_group_name_H-M   'P 1'
#
loop_
_entity.id
_entity.type
_entity.pdbx_description
1 polymer ?
#
loop_
_entity_poly.entity_id
_entity_poly.type
_entity_poly.pdbx_seq_one_letter_code
_entity_poly.pdbx_strand_id
1 'polypeptide(L)' 'MGQIIPLELLNCGDQGLVCDIAGEESFVHRLAEMGLRVGGNVKMIRPGSPCIIAIENHRFSVRCDELAAVLVELEHLP' A
#
# COMPACT_ATOMS: atom_id res chain seq x y z
N MET A 1 12.44 15.07 -1.62
CA MET A 1 12.64 13.72 -1.06
C MET A 1 11.33 13.36 -0.38
N GLY A 2 10.58 12.40 -0.91
CA GLY A 2 9.37 11.92 -0.25
C GLY A 2 9.73 11.06 0.95
N GLN A 3 8.79 10.98 1.89
CA GLN A 3 8.96 10.18 3.10
C GLN A 3 8.53 8.75 2.78
N ILE A 4 9.44 7.79 2.91
CA ILE A 4 9.11 6.36 2.77
C ILE A 4 8.60 5.84 4.11
N ILE A 5 7.37 5.34 4.12
CA ILE A 5 6.70 4.79 5.30
C ILE A 5 6.01 3.47 4.95
N PRO A 6 5.75 2.58 5.93
CA PRO A 6 4.83 1.48 5.75
C PRO A 6 3.44 1.98 5.33
N LEU A 7 2.79 1.24 4.44
CA LEU A 7 1.42 1.51 3.96
C LEU A 7 0.42 1.74 5.12
N GLU A 8 0.57 0.99 6.22
CA GLU A 8 -0.28 1.08 7.41
C GLU A 8 -0.16 2.40 8.18
N LEU A 9 0.93 3.15 7.98
CA LEU A 9 1.12 4.46 8.59
C LEU A 9 0.50 5.60 7.78
N LEU A 10 -0.04 5.32 6.59
CA LEU A 10 -0.81 6.32 5.84
C LEU A 10 -2.08 6.70 6.60
N ASN A 11 -2.40 7.99 6.61
CA ASN A 11 -3.67 8.48 7.14
C ASN A 11 -4.79 8.31 6.12
N CYS A 12 -6.03 8.33 6.60
CA CYS A 12 -7.19 8.36 5.71
C CYS A 12 -7.11 9.55 4.74
N GLY A 13 -7.09 9.25 3.44
CA GLY A 13 -6.99 10.24 2.36
C GLY A 13 -5.59 10.35 1.75
N ASP A 14 -4.55 9.92 2.46
CA ASP A 14 -3.17 9.96 1.96
C ASP A 14 -2.99 9.07 0.74
N GLN A 15 -2.07 9.47 -0.14
CA GLN A 15 -1.66 8.73 -1.32
C GLN A 15 -0.16 8.41 -1.22
N GLY A 16 0.24 7.29 -1.79
CA GLY A 16 1.64 6.91 -1.84
C GLY A 16 1.95 6.09 -3.08
N LEU A 17 3.19 6.19 -3.52
CA LEU A 17 3.77 5.35 -4.56
C LEU A 17 4.42 4.15 -3.89
N VAL A 18 4.04 2.92 -4.28
CA VAL A 18 4.67 1.71 -3.73
C VAL A 18 6.12 1.63 -4.18
N CYS A 19 7.06 1.67 -3.22
CA CYS A 19 8.48 1.59 -3.48
C CYS A 19 9.02 0.17 -3.33
N ASP A 20 8.47 -0.59 -2.39
CA ASP A 20 8.93 -1.95 -2.09
C ASP A 20 7.81 -2.79 -1.47
N ILE A 21 7.89 -4.10 -1.65
CA ILE A 21 7.00 -5.08 -1.03
C ILE A 21 7.85 -6.23 -0.52
N ALA A 22 8.02 -6.29 0.80
CA ALA A 22 8.66 -7.41 1.49
C ALA A 22 7.60 -8.47 1.84
N GLY A 23 7.90 -9.74 1.61
CA GLY A 23 7.04 -10.87 1.94
C GLY A 23 7.40 -12.11 1.11
N GLU A 24 6.65 -13.20 1.27
CA GLU A 24 6.81 -14.37 0.40
C GLU A 24 6.41 -14.06 -1.04
N GLU A 25 7.12 -14.68 -2.00
CA GLU A 25 6.91 -14.50 -3.44
C GLU A 25 5.44 -14.72 -3.85
N SER A 26 4.79 -15.75 -3.29
CA SER A 26 3.36 -16.04 -3.56
C SER A 26 2.43 -14.89 -3.15
N PHE A 27 2.75 -14.21 -2.04
CA PHE A 27 1.99 -13.07 -1.54
C PHE A 27 2.24 -11.82 -2.40
N VAL A 28 3.51 -11.54 -2.72
CA VAL A 28 3.89 -10.42 -3.60
C VAL A 28 3.24 -10.57 -4.98
N HIS A 29 3.24 -11.77 -5.55
CA HIS A 29 2.58 -12.05 -6.82
C HIS A 29 1.07 -11.79 -6.76
N ARG A 30 0.39 -12.29 -5.71
CA ARG A 30 -1.05 -12.05 -5.53
C ARG A 30 -1.38 -10.57 -5.38
N LEU A 31 -0.57 -9.82 -4.65
CA LEU A 31 -0.71 -8.36 -4.53
C LEU A 31 -0.55 -7.68 -5.89
N ALA A 32 0.47 -8.08 -6.67
CA ALA A 32 0.72 -7.55 -8.00
C ALA A 32 -0.43 -7.83 -8.99
N GLU A 33 -1.04 -9.03 -8.93
CA GLU A 33 -2.24 -9.37 -9.72
C GLU A 33 -3.44 -8.45 -9.41
N MET A 34 -3.53 -7.94 -8.19
CA MET A 34 -4.56 -6.98 -7.77
C MET A 34 -4.17 -5.52 -8.03
N GLY A 35 -2.98 -5.28 -8.60
CA GLY A 35 -2.45 -3.94 -8.90
C GLY A 35 -1.57 -3.34 -7.80
N LEU A 36 -1.41 -3.99 -6.63
CA LEU A 36 -0.50 -3.56 -5.58
C LEU A 36 0.92 -4.08 -5.88
N ARG A 37 1.68 -3.29 -6.63
CA ARG A 37 3.04 -3.61 -7.09
C ARG A 37 3.95 -2.39 -6.99
N VAL A 38 5.26 -2.60 -6.99
CA VAL A 38 6.24 -1.50 -7.06
C VAL A 38 5.94 -0.60 -8.26
N GLY A 39 5.94 0.70 -8.01
CA GLY A 39 5.54 1.75 -8.95
C GLY A 39 4.02 1.97 -9.08
N GLY A 40 3.20 1.24 -8.33
CA GLY A 40 1.75 1.44 -8.28
C GLY A 40 1.36 2.54 -7.29
N ASN A 41 0.33 3.32 -7.63
CA ASN A 41 -0.25 4.31 -6.72
C ASN A 41 -1.34 3.68 -5.87
N VAL A 42 -1.30 4.00 -4.57
CA VAL A 42 -2.26 3.53 -3.59
C VAL A 42 -2.79 4.71 -2.79
N LYS A 43 -4.10 4.69 -2.52
CA LYS A 43 -4.76 5.65 -1.65
C LYS A 43 -5.29 4.97 -0.42
N MET A 44 -4.99 5.51 0.76
CA MET A 44 -5.55 5.03 2.01
C MET A 44 -7.00 5.50 2.16
N ILE A 45 -7.94 4.57 2.24
CA ILE A 45 -9.37 4.84 2.44
C ILE A 45 -9.76 4.70 3.91
N ARG A 46 -9.17 3.73 4.61
CA ARG A 46 -9.38 3.54 6.05
C ARG A 46 -8.14 2.87 6.67
N PRO A 47 -7.41 3.54 7.58
CA PRO A 47 -6.32 2.91 8.32
C PRO A 47 -6.85 1.90 9.36
N GLY A 48 -5.99 0.98 9.81
CA GLY A 48 -6.31 -0.04 10.81
C GLY A 48 -5.96 -1.46 10.36
N SER A 49 -6.44 -2.48 11.10
CA SER A 49 -6.28 -3.90 10.73
C SER A 49 -7.65 -4.60 10.68
N PRO A 50 -8.20 -4.90 9.48
CA PRO A 50 -7.62 -4.62 8.15
C PRO A 50 -7.69 -3.14 7.76
N CYS A 51 -6.74 -2.69 6.95
CA CYS A 51 -6.84 -1.39 6.28
C CYS A 51 -7.63 -1.53 4.97
N ILE A 52 -8.25 -0.44 4.54
CA ILE A 52 -8.90 -0.36 3.24
C ILE A 52 -8.09 0.60 2.38
N ILE A 53 -7.63 0.10 1.25
CA ILE A 53 -6.90 0.89 0.25
C ILE A 53 -7.67 0.92 -1.07
N ALA A 54 -7.45 1.98 -1.83
CA ALA A 54 -7.86 2.06 -3.22
C ALA A 54 -6.64 1.99 -4.13
N ILE A 55 -6.75 1.15 -5.15
CA ILE A 55 -5.75 0.98 -6.21
C ILE A 55 -6.52 1.08 -7.52
N GLU A 56 -6.15 2.05 -8.36
CA GLU A 56 -6.91 2.38 -9.57
C GLU A 56 -8.41 2.56 -9.26
N ASN A 57 -9.27 1.72 -9.87
CA ASN A 57 -10.73 1.74 -9.70
C ASN A 57 -11.25 0.73 -8.67
N HIS A 58 -10.37 0.03 -7.96
CA HIS A 58 -10.72 -1.04 -7.03
C HIS A 58 -10.41 -0.66 -5.59
N ARG A 59 -11.18 -1.22 -4.65
CA ARG A 59 -10.92 -1.10 -3.21
C ARG A 59 -10.64 -2.47 -2.64
N PHE A 60 -9.56 -2.57 -1.88
CA PHE A 60 -9.10 -3.81 -1.27
C PHE A 60 -9.05 -3.68 0.24
N SER A 61 -9.47 -4.73 0.93
CA SER A 61 -9.25 -4.91 2.36
C SER A 61 -7.95 -5.69 2.53
N VAL A 62 -6.90 -5.04 3.05
CA VAL A 62 -5.59 -5.65 3.25
C VAL A 62 -5.35 -5.80 4.75
N ARG A 63 -4.93 -6.99 5.18
CA ARG A 63 -4.31 -7.18 6.49
C ARG A 63 -2.82 -7.15 6.24
N CYS A 64 -2.17 -6.07 6.64
CA CYS A 64 -0.73 -6.12 6.87
C CYS A 64 -0.55 -6.94 8.15
N ASP A 65 -0.20 -8.21 7.97
CA ASP A 65 0.33 -9.03 9.05
C ASP A 65 1.85 -8.83 9.12
N GLU A 66 2.49 -9.33 10.18
CA GLU A 66 3.94 -9.17 10.38
C GLU A 66 4.79 -9.84 9.27
N LEU A 67 4.16 -10.64 8.41
CA LEU A 67 4.82 -11.44 7.37
C LEU A 67 5.01 -10.68 6.05
N ALA A 68 4.30 -9.57 5.84
CA ALA A 68 4.47 -8.76 4.65
C ALA A 68 4.35 -7.26 4.89
N ALA A 69 5.35 -6.51 4.43
CA ALA A 69 5.42 -5.07 4.56
C ALA A 69 5.40 -4.40 3.19
N VAL A 70 4.42 -3.51 2.96
CA VAL A 70 4.36 -2.66 1.77
C VAL A 70 4.92 -1.30 2.16
N LEU A 71 5.99 -0.87 1.50
CA LEU A 71 6.59 0.45 1.69
C LEU A 71 6.12 1.40 0.59
N VAL A 72 5.71 2.60 0.98
CA VAL A 72 5.23 3.64 0.09
C VAL A 72 5.97 4.95 0.32
N GLU A 73 6.30 5.65 -0.76
CA GLU A 73 6.71 7.05 -0.70
C GLU A 73 5.45 7.92 -0.65
N LEU A 74 5.29 8.69 0.44
CA LEU A 74 4.14 9.57 0.66
C LEU A 74 4.09 10.66 -0.43
N GLU A 75 3.03 10.64 -1.23
CA GLU A 75 2.73 11.71 -2.17
C GLU A 75 2.11 12.88 -1.40
N HIS A 76 2.87 13.97 -1.26
CA HIS A 76 2.32 15.21 -0.75
C HIS A 76 1.48 15.85 -1.87
N LEU A 77 0.15 15.84 -1.71
CA LEU A 77 -0.71 16.70 -2.52
C LEU A 77 -0.31 18.16 -2.25
N PRO A 78 -0.04 18.97 -3.28
CA PRO A 78 0.31 20.39 -3.15
C PRO A 78 -0.83 21.24 -2.58
#